data_AF-A0A1Y3EK98-F1
#
_entry.id   AF-A0A1Y3EK98-F1
#
_cell.length_a   1.000
_cell.length_b   1.000
_cell.length_c   1.000
_cell.angle_alpha   90.00
_cell.angle_beta   90.00
_cell.angle_gamma   90.00
#
_symmetry.space_group_name_H-M   'P 1'
#
loop_
_entity.id
_entity.type
_entity.pdbx_description
1 polymer ?
#
loop_
_entity_poly.entity_id
_entity_poly.type
_entity_poly.pdbx_seq_one_letter_code
_entity_poly.pdbx_strand_id
1 'polypeptide(L)'
;MKLMEIKFKFGIFPRERVYETATPHLWPEESPNNDRIIEQMKFIPPVILNKTILVSLFEGYAGWDLPNQKAMDNLFTNCPVNNCKAVPDYSAVNKADAVLFRRMVPQLTSSHHHQIWIFYSLESPLHSINLESLNGLVNWTATYRLDSDIVAPYGKFEKAEVSILPVDTSRKTKMVAWFVSNCYTSSKRELYVKQLKEYINCENMLDNDYRFYLSFENSLCKDYITEKYFHNAME
;
A
#
# COMPACT_ATOMS: atom_id res chain seq x y z
N MET A 1 -0.16 -22.37 7.44
CA MET A 1 -0.42 -21.24 6.53
C MET A 1 -0.29 -19.96 7.34
N LYS A 2 0.97 -19.52 7.58
CA LYS A 2 1.27 -18.32 8.35
C LYS A 2 1.12 -17.14 7.40
N LEU A 3 0.23 -16.20 7.71
CA LEU A 3 0.22 -14.87 7.10
C LEU A 3 1.60 -14.24 7.34
N MET A 4 2.48 -14.35 6.35
CA MET A 4 3.65 -13.48 6.17
C MET A 4 3.16 -12.20 5.52
N GLU A 5 2.37 -11.41 6.26
CA GLU A 5 2.04 -10.06 5.82
C GLU A 5 3.13 -9.13 6.33
N ILE A 6 4.01 -8.78 5.39
CA ILE A 6 4.60 -7.45 5.21
C ILE A 6 4.69 -6.70 6.54
N LYS A 7 5.72 -7.06 7.33
CA LYS A 7 6.35 -6.01 8.12
C LYS A 7 6.64 -4.90 7.12
N PHE A 8 6.07 -3.72 7.37
CA PHE A 8 6.68 -2.46 6.99
C PHE A 8 8.16 -2.54 7.45
N LYS A 9 9.03 -3.17 6.65
CA LYS A 9 10.49 -3.12 6.76
C LYS A 9 10.92 -1.76 6.19
N PHE A 10 10.23 -0.70 6.59
CA PHE A 10 10.67 0.67 6.45
C PHE A 10 11.62 0.92 7.62
N GLY A 11 12.79 0.29 7.52
CA GLY A 11 13.83 0.35 8.51
C GLY A 11 15.12 0.14 7.77
N ILE A 12 15.91 1.20 7.69
CA ILE A 12 17.17 1.32 6.93
C ILE A 12 16.94 1.78 5.48
N PHE A 13 16.46 3.02 5.32
CA PHE A 13 17.00 3.85 4.24
C PHE A 13 18.21 4.60 4.81
N PRO A 14 19.34 4.66 4.11
CA PRO A 14 20.47 5.47 4.56
C PRO A 14 20.01 6.91 4.81
N ARG A 15 20.57 7.53 5.85
CA ARG A 15 20.35 8.93 6.26
C ARG A 15 20.94 9.94 5.27
N GLU A 16 21.02 9.58 4.00
CA GLU A 16 21.61 10.41 2.96
C GLU A 16 20.51 11.29 2.36
N ARG A 17 20.73 12.61 2.36
CA ARG A 17 19.95 13.52 1.53
C ARG A 17 20.22 13.15 0.08
N VAL A 18 19.25 12.53 -0.59
CA VAL A 18 19.36 12.18 -2.02
C VAL A 18 19.19 13.41 -2.92
N TYR A 19 18.76 14.55 -2.38
CA TYR A 19 18.54 15.77 -3.15
C TYR A 19 19.81 16.63 -3.17
N GLU A 20 20.78 16.25 -4.00
CA GLU A 20 21.99 17.07 -4.20
C GLU A 20 21.74 18.30 -5.10
N THR A 21 20.69 18.33 -5.94
CA THR A 21 20.43 19.50 -6.81
C THR A 21 18.98 19.73 -7.29
N ALA A 22 18.07 18.74 -7.24
CA ALA A 22 16.70 18.88 -7.73
C ALA A 22 15.66 18.96 -6.60
N THR A 23 14.70 19.89 -6.72
CA THR A 23 13.50 19.93 -5.86
C THR A 23 12.68 18.66 -6.04
N PRO A 24 12.34 17.93 -4.96
CA PRO A 24 11.51 16.74 -5.07
C PRO A 24 10.10 17.07 -5.54
N HIS A 25 9.53 16.19 -6.37
CA HIS A 25 8.14 16.18 -6.77
C HIS A 25 7.35 15.28 -5.81
N LEU A 26 6.62 15.91 -4.90
CA LEU A 26 5.85 15.23 -3.86
C LEU A 26 4.40 15.08 -4.27
N TRP A 27 3.86 16.03 -5.02
CA TRP A 27 2.44 16.11 -5.32
C TRP A 27 2.10 15.57 -6.72
N PRO A 28 0.88 15.03 -6.92
CA PRO A 28 0.43 14.49 -8.21
C PRO A 28 0.66 15.43 -9.40
N GLU A 29 0.38 16.72 -9.21
CA GLU A 29 0.52 17.77 -10.23
C GLU A 29 1.98 18.07 -10.61
N GLU A 30 2.92 17.77 -9.72
CA GLU A 30 4.35 18.00 -9.95
C GLU A 30 4.97 16.88 -10.80
N SER A 31 4.41 15.67 -10.74
CA SER A 31 4.87 14.53 -11.54
C SER A 31 3.72 13.57 -11.90
N PRO A 32 2.90 13.90 -12.91
CA PRO A 32 1.67 13.16 -13.23
C PRO A 32 1.91 11.76 -13.84
N ASN A 33 3.14 11.49 -14.30
CA ASN A 33 3.53 10.23 -14.94
C ASN A 33 4.57 9.44 -14.12
N ASN A 34 4.80 9.80 -12.85
CA ASN A 34 5.74 9.13 -11.96
C ASN A 34 5.02 8.74 -10.66
N ASP A 35 5.50 7.71 -9.97
CA ASP A 35 4.90 7.24 -8.73
C ASP A 35 5.28 8.08 -7.50
N ARG A 36 6.32 8.91 -7.56
CA ARG A 36 6.80 9.78 -6.47
C ARG A 36 7.13 9.07 -5.15
N ILE A 37 7.02 7.74 -5.07
CA ILE A 37 7.11 6.95 -3.83
C ILE A 37 8.43 7.21 -3.11
N ILE A 38 9.54 7.13 -3.84
CA ILE A 38 10.88 7.31 -3.27
C ILE A 38 11.12 8.75 -2.85
N GLU A 39 10.58 9.70 -3.60
CA GLU A 39 10.71 11.12 -3.30
C GLU A 39 9.93 11.45 -2.02
N GLN A 40 8.68 10.99 -1.92
CA GLN A 40 7.83 11.10 -0.74
C GLN A 40 8.46 10.44 0.50
N MET A 41 8.98 9.22 0.36
CA MET A 41 9.57 8.48 1.48
C MET A 41 10.88 9.08 2.01
N LYS A 42 11.69 9.67 1.13
CA LYS A 42 12.99 10.26 1.49
C LYS A 42 12.90 11.76 1.79
N PHE A 43 11.72 12.36 1.66
CA PHE A 43 11.53 13.78 1.90
C PHE A 43 11.79 14.15 3.36
N ILE A 44 12.59 15.20 3.57
CA ILE A 44 12.78 15.85 4.86
C ILE A 44 12.47 17.34 4.64
N PRO A 45 11.50 17.92 5.38
CA PRO A 45 11.14 19.31 5.21
C PRO A 45 12.33 20.22 5.59
N PRO A 46 12.53 21.36 4.90
CA PRO A 46 13.61 22.31 5.22
C PRO A 46 13.56 22.81 6.67
N VAL A 47 12.36 22.89 7.24
CA VAL A 47 12.12 23.26 8.64
C VAL A 47 11.36 22.13 9.31
N ILE A 48 11.99 21.48 10.28
CA ILE A 48 11.33 20.54 11.18
C ILE A 48 10.71 21.37 12.31
N LEU A 49 9.39 21.25 12.49
CA LEU A 49 8.67 21.96 13.54
C LEU A 49 9.18 21.54 14.92
N ASN A 50 9.41 22.51 15.80
CA ASN A 50 9.75 22.27 17.20
C ASN A 50 8.50 21.90 18.03
N LYS A 51 7.71 20.95 17.51
CA LYS A 51 6.58 20.31 18.18
C LYS A 51 6.52 18.84 17.74
N THR A 52 5.93 18.02 18.59
CA THR A 52 5.56 16.64 18.22
C THR A 52 4.30 16.69 17.37
N ILE A 53 4.34 16.06 16.19
CA ILE A 53 3.17 15.88 15.33
C ILE A 53 2.42 14.63 15.77
N LEU A 54 1.15 14.80 16.13
CA LEU A 54 0.29 13.72 16.57
C LEU A 54 -0.48 13.15 15.37
N VAL A 55 -0.27 11.86 15.10
CA VAL A 55 -0.97 11.14 14.02
C VAL A 55 -1.91 10.13 14.65
N SER A 56 -3.22 10.34 14.54
CA SER A 56 -4.21 9.37 15.00
C SER A 56 -4.28 8.21 14.01
N LEU A 57 -4.00 7.00 14.50
CA LEU A 57 -4.37 5.77 13.81
C LEU A 57 -5.78 5.40 14.28
N PHE A 58 -6.78 5.79 13.50
CA PHE A 58 -8.16 5.85 13.96
C PHE A 58 -8.70 4.50 14.43
N GLU A 59 -8.39 3.42 13.71
CA GLU A 59 -8.76 2.05 14.06
C GLU A 59 -7.84 1.39 15.10
N GLY A 60 -6.87 2.13 15.66
CA GLY A 60 -5.91 1.66 16.66
C GLY A 60 -4.93 0.61 16.12
N TYR A 61 -4.01 0.15 16.98
CA TYR A 61 -2.94 -0.76 16.54
C TYR A 61 -3.46 -2.04 15.88
N ALA A 62 -4.52 -2.65 16.43
CA ALA A 62 -5.10 -3.89 15.90
C ALA A 62 -5.79 -3.65 14.56
N GLY A 63 -6.49 -2.53 14.44
CA GLY A 63 -7.14 -2.12 13.20
C GLY A 63 -6.17 -1.67 12.12
N TRP A 64 -4.87 -1.60 12.41
CA TRP A 64 -3.76 -1.30 11.49
C TRP A 64 -2.75 -2.47 11.38
N ASP A 65 -3.15 -3.66 11.79
CA ASP A 65 -2.36 -4.89 11.69
C ASP A 65 -1.00 -4.81 12.42
N LEU A 66 -0.89 -3.90 13.39
CA LEU A 66 0.26 -3.78 14.27
C LEU A 66 0.16 -4.81 15.41
N PRO A 67 1.27 -5.44 15.83
CA PRO A 67 1.21 -6.55 16.78
C PRO A 67 0.83 -6.12 18.21
N ASN A 68 1.03 -4.84 18.57
CA ASN A 68 0.71 -4.28 19.89
C ASN A 68 0.88 -2.76 19.92
N GLN A 69 0.44 -2.14 21.02
CA GLN A 69 0.64 -0.72 21.31
C GLN A 69 2.10 -0.26 21.20
N LYS A 70 3.05 -1.07 21.68
CA LYS A 70 4.48 -0.73 21.60
C LYS A 70 4.97 -0.58 20.16
N ALA A 71 4.45 -1.37 19.22
CA ALA A 71 4.77 -1.21 17.80
C ALA A 71 4.23 0.12 17.25
N MET A 72 3.02 0.52 17.67
CA MET A 72 2.45 1.82 17.30
C MET A 72 3.26 2.98 17.89
N ASP A 73 3.64 2.92 19.17
CA ASP A 73 4.43 3.97 19.82
C ASP A 73 5.80 4.20 19.15
N ASN A 74 6.36 3.15 18.54
CA ASN A 74 7.67 3.19 17.87
C ASN A 74 7.58 3.35 16.34
N LEU A 75 6.40 3.63 15.79
CA LEU A 75 6.16 3.62 14.35
C LEU A 75 7.10 4.57 13.58
N PHE A 76 7.37 5.74 14.16
CA PHE A 76 8.17 6.80 13.52
C PHE A 76 9.64 6.83 13.95
N THR A 77 10.09 5.94 14.84
CA THR A 77 11.42 6.00 15.46
C THR A 77 12.57 5.93 14.44
N ASN A 78 12.39 5.16 13.36
CA ASN A 78 13.40 4.93 12.33
C ASN A 78 13.15 5.73 11.03
N CYS A 79 12.20 6.66 11.05
CA CYS A 79 11.89 7.51 9.89
C CYS A 79 12.89 8.69 9.80
N PRO A 80 13.19 9.20 8.59
CA PRO A 80 13.99 10.41 8.41
C PRO A 80 13.45 11.62 9.19
N VAL A 81 12.11 11.72 9.26
CA VAL A 81 11.38 12.65 10.12
C VAL A 81 10.75 11.83 11.25
N ASN A 82 11.20 12.05 12.49
CA ASN A 82 10.83 11.24 13.65
C ASN A 82 10.18 12.03 14.80
N ASN A 83 9.91 13.33 14.62
CA ASN A 83 9.14 14.13 15.57
C ASN A 83 7.62 13.87 15.48
N CYS A 84 7.22 12.68 15.02
CA CYS A 84 5.83 12.24 14.91
C CYS A 84 5.54 11.20 15.99
N LYS A 85 4.31 11.18 16.51
CA LYS A 85 3.83 10.16 17.44
C LYS A 85 2.47 9.64 17.00
N ALA A 86 2.38 8.32 16.85
CA ALA A 86 1.09 7.67 16.64
C ALA A 86 0.29 7.71 17.95
N VAL A 87 -0.95 8.16 17.89
CA VAL A 87 -1.86 8.23 19.03
C VAL A 87 -3.06 7.30 18.82
N PRO A 88 -3.57 6.68 19.89
CA PRO A 88 -4.65 5.70 19.80
C PRO A 88 -6.01 6.36 19.53
N ASP A 89 -6.81 5.67 18.73
CA ASP A 89 -8.28 5.69 18.63
C ASP A 89 -9.06 7.02 18.70
N TYR A 90 -10.37 6.88 18.83
CA TYR A 90 -11.40 7.92 18.88
C TYR A 90 -11.11 9.04 19.88
N SER A 91 -10.47 8.72 21.01
CA SER A 91 -10.23 9.69 22.09
C SER A 91 -9.15 10.72 21.77
N ALA A 92 -8.23 10.39 20.85
CA ALA A 92 -7.14 11.28 20.46
C ALA A 92 -7.41 12.05 19.16
N VAL A 93 -8.49 11.73 18.42
CA VAL A 93 -8.83 12.38 17.14
C VAL A 93 -8.81 13.90 17.27
N ASN A 94 -9.47 14.47 18.29
CA ASN A 94 -9.57 15.93 18.46
C ASN A 94 -8.25 16.63 18.83
N LYS A 95 -7.22 15.87 19.21
CA LYS A 95 -5.90 16.40 19.57
C LYS A 95 -4.85 16.13 18.49
N ALA A 96 -5.17 15.31 17.50
CA ALA A 96 -4.23 14.93 16.46
C ALA A 96 -4.00 16.07 15.46
N ASP A 97 -2.81 16.18 14.90
CA ASP A 97 -2.53 17.05 13.75
C ASP A 97 -2.98 16.36 12.44
N ALA A 98 -2.94 15.03 12.40
CA ALA A 98 -3.42 14.23 11.27
C ALA A 98 -4.22 13.01 11.74
N VAL A 99 -5.27 12.66 10.99
CA VAL A 99 -6.14 11.51 11.27
C VAL A 99 -6.07 10.56 10.08
N LEU A 100 -5.48 9.39 10.29
CA LEU A 100 -5.37 8.33 9.29
C LEU A 100 -6.43 7.25 9.56
N PHE A 101 -7.25 6.96 8.56
CA PHE A 101 -8.34 5.97 8.65
C PHE A 101 -8.49 5.21 7.33
N ARG A 102 -9.07 4.01 7.39
CA ARG A 102 -9.20 3.10 6.22
C ARG A 102 -10.54 2.37 6.10
N ARG A 103 -11.11 1.90 7.21
CA ARG A 103 -12.34 1.06 7.22
C ARG A 103 -13.53 1.79 7.79
N MET A 104 -13.30 2.68 8.75
CA MET A 104 -14.34 3.41 9.45
C MET A 104 -14.19 4.89 9.21
N VAL A 105 -15.26 5.54 8.75
CA VAL A 105 -15.30 6.98 8.61
C VAL A 105 -15.47 7.59 9.99
N PRO A 106 -14.50 8.39 10.49
CA PRO A 106 -14.65 9.01 11.80
C PRO A 106 -15.83 9.99 11.78
N GLN A 107 -16.70 9.86 12.77
CA GLN A 107 -17.80 10.80 12.95
C GLN A 107 -17.24 12.16 13.35
N LEU A 108 -17.62 13.21 12.63
CA LEU A 108 -17.19 14.58 12.90
C LEU A 108 -17.68 14.99 14.30
N THR A 109 -16.77 15.10 15.27
CA THR A 109 -17.10 15.72 16.56
C THR A 109 -16.80 17.22 16.58
N SER A 110 -15.98 17.72 15.64
CA SER A 110 -15.80 19.15 15.35
C SER A 110 -14.97 19.34 14.06
N SER A 111 -15.32 20.33 13.25
CA SER A 111 -14.51 20.78 12.11
C SER A 111 -13.31 21.56 12.64
N HIS A 112 -12.13 20.95 12.68
CA HIS A 112 -10.91 21.64 13.08
C HIS A 112 -10.09 21.99 11.82
N HIS A 113 -10.04 23.27 11.48
CA HIS A 113 -9.27 23.81 10.34
C HIS A 113 -7.75 23.51 10.36
N HIS A 114 -7.25 22.87 11.42
CA HIS A 114 -5.83 22.58 11.63
C HIS A 114 -5.47 21.10 11.47
N GLN A 115 -6.44 20.22 11.20
CA GLN A 115 -6.22 18.77 11.07
C GLN A 115 -6.20 18.34 9.61
N ILE A 116 -5.33 17.38 9.28
CA ILE A 116 -5.30 16.74 7.97
C ILE A 116 -5.96 15.35 8.07
N TRP A 117 -7.01 15.13 7.30
CA TRP A 117 -7.73 13.87 7.25
C TRP A 117 -7.27 13.04 6.07
N ILE A 118 -6.74 11.86 6.35
CA ILE A 118 -6.08 11.00 5.38
C ILE A 118 -6.84 9.68 5.25
N PHE A 119 -7.40 9.42 4.07
CA PHE A 119 -8.02 8.14 3.76
C PHE A 119 -7.00 7.18 3.13
N TYR A 120 -6.79 6.04 3.77
CA TYR A 120 -5.91 4.98 3.28
C TYR A 120 -6.72 3.82 2.70
N SER A 121 -6.39 3.37 1.49
CA SER A 121 -6.96 2.15 0.92
C SER A 121 -6.04 1.51 -0.11
N LEU A 122 -5.87 0.20 0.04
CA LEU A 122 -5.29 -0.68 -0.98
C LEU A 122 -6.36 -1.43 -1.79
N GLU A 123 -7.64 -1.22 -1.50
CA GLU A 123 -8.74 -1.88 -2.18
C GLU A 123 -9.23 -1.07 -3.39
N SER A 124 -9.72 -1.77 -4.42
CA SER A 124 -10.39 -1.11 -5.55
C SER A 124 -11.64 -0.33 -5.10
N PRO A 125 -12.07 0.72 -5.82
CA PRO A 125 -13.32 1.44 -5.53
C PRO A 125 -14.55 0.54 -5.45
N LEU A 126 -14.57 -0.56 -6.22
CA LEU A 126 -15.67 -1.53 -6.24
C LEU A 126 -15.72 -2.43 -4.99
N HIS A 127 -14.62 -2.48 -4.22
CA HIS A 127 -14.49 -3.26 -2.99
C HIS A 127 -14.13 -2.39 -1.77
N SER A 128 -14.28 -1.07 -1.90
CA SER A 128 -14.03 -0.11 -0.84
C SER A 128 -15.30 0.22 -0.04
N ILE A 129 -15.14 1.00 1.04
CA ILE A 129 -16.26 1.67 1.71
C ILE A 129 -17.02 2.58 0.74
N ASN A 130 -18.20 3.07 1.14
CA ASN A 130 -18.92 4.06 0.34
C ASN A 130 -18.07 5.34 0.20
N LEU A 131 -17.44 5.54 -0.95
CA LEU A 131 -16.55 6.68 -1.20
C LEU A 131 -17.30 8.02 -1.18
N GLU A 132 -18.61 8.03 -1.43
CA GLU A 132 -19.41 9.26 -1.32
C GLU A 132 -19.43 9.80 0.11
N SER A 133 -19.31 8.92 1.12
CA SER A 133 -19.23 9.33 2.53
C SER A 133 -17.94 10.07 2.90
N LEU A 134 -16.94 10.05 2.00
CA LEU A 134 -15.68 10.76 2.16
C LEU A 134 -15.73 12.18 1.58
N ASN A 135 -16.80 12.53 0.86
CA ASN A 135 -16.89 13.80 0.14
C ASN A 135 -16.89 14.98 1.11
N GLY A 136 -15.95 15.91 0.92
CA GLY A 136 -15.74 17.06 1.81
C GLY A 136 -15.11 16.73 3.16
N LEU A 137 -14.78 15.46 3.44
CA LEU A 137 -14.14 15.04 4.69
C LEU A 137 -12.62 14.86 4.53
N VAL A 138 -12.19 14.29 3.41
CA VAL A 138 -10.79 13.89 3.20
C VAL A 138 -10.00 15.06 2.63
N ASN A 139 -8.85 15.35 3.25
CA ASN A 139 -7.86 16.27 2.67
C ASN A 139 -6.92 15.53 1.73
N TRP A 140 -6.39 14.39 2.17
CA TRP A 140 -5.39 13.61 1.43
C TRP A 140 -5.80 12.15 1.28
N THR A 141 -5.42 11.57 0.16
CA THR A 141 -5.58 10.15 -0.15
C THR A 141 -4.24 9.44 -0.07
N ALA A 142 -4.22 8.26 0.55
CA ALA A 142 -3.08 7.37 0.62
C ALA A 142 -3.44 6.01 -0.01
N THR A 143 -3.26 5.86 -1.32
CA THR A 143 -3.78 4.69 -2.06
C THR A 143 -2.78 4.16 -3.08
N TYR A 144 -3.12 3.04 -3.73
CA TYR A 144 -2.32 2.51 -4.83
C TYR A 144 -2.31 3.40 -6.09
N ARG A 145 -3.26 4.34 -6.23
CA ARG A 145 -3.34 5.19 -7.42
C ARG A 145 -2.17 6.16 -7.48
N LEU A 146 -1.59 6.33 -8.67
CA LEU A 146 -0.43 7.18 -8.87
C LEU A 146 -0.73 8.68 -8.72
N ASP A 147 -2.00 9.08 -8.76
CA ASP A 147 -2.46 10.45 -8.51
C ASP A 147 -3.04 10.65 -7.11
N SER A 148 -2.79 9.74 -6.17
CA SER A 148 -3.05 10.00 -4.75
C SER A 148 -1.99 10.93 -4.14
N ASP A 149 -2.39 11.67 -3.11
CA ASP A 149 -1.51 12.59 -2.39
C ASP A 149 -0.30 11.87 -1.79
N ILE A 150 -0.53 10.66 -1.25
CA ILE A 150 0.51 9.75 -0.75
C ILE A 150 0.41 8.44 -1.55
N VAL A 151 1.40 8.16 -2.38
CA VAL A 151 1.38 6.97 -3.24
C VAL A 151 1.83 5.77 -2.43
N ALA A 152 0.88 4.88 -2.14
CA ALA A 152 1.07 3.73 -1.27
C ALA A 152 0.58 2.43 -1.96
N PRO A 153 1.26 1.92 -2.99
CA PRO A 153 0.94 0.63 -3.61
C PRO A 153 1.54 -0.53 -2.83
N TYR A 154 1.16 -1.76 -3.20
CA TYR A 154 1.77 -2.98 -2.67
C TYR A 154 3.27 -3.11 -2.98
N GLY A 155 3.74 -2.49 -4.06
CA GLY A 155 5.14 -2.51 -4.45
C GLY A 155 5.49 -1.49 -5.53
N LYS A 156 6.80 -1.30 -5.73
CA LYS A 156 7.40 -0.42 -6.75
C LYS A 156 8.48 -1.19 -7.50
N PHE A 157 8.57 -0.99 -8.81
CA PHE A 157 9.71 -1.43 -9.59
C PHE A 157 10.82 -0.38 -9.55
N GLU A 158 12.01 -0.83 -9.19
CA GLU A 158 13.22 -0.02 -9.31
C GLU A 158 14.15 -0.63 -10.34
N LYS A 159 14.81 0.24 -11.10
CA LYS A 159 15.86 -0.19 -12.00
C LYS A 159 17.02 -0.71 -11.15
N ALA A 160 17.25 -2.01 -11.19
CA ALA A 160 18.41 -2.64 -10.60
C ALA A 160 19.38 -3.09 -11.70
N GLU A 161 20.67 -2.91 -11.48
CA GLU A 161 21.70 -3.58 -12.29
C GLU A 161 21.76 -5.05 -11.87
N VAL A 162 20.98 -5.88 -12.54
CA VAL A 162 20.93 -7.31 -12.26
C VAL A 162 21.61 -8.05 -13.39
N SER A 163 22.65 -8.82 -13.06
CA SER A 163 23.08 -9.93 -13.90
C SER A 163 21.97 -10.96 -13.89
N ILE A 164 21.23 -11.10 -14.99
CA ILE A 164 20.12 -12.06 -15.12
C ILE A 164 20.69 -13.46 -14.86
N LEU A 165 20.49 -13.97 -13.64
CA LEU A 165 20.83 -15.34 -13.31
C LEU A 165 19.80 -16.24 -14.00
N PRO A 166 20.23 -17.30 -14.69
CA PRO A 166 19.30 -18.29 -15.22
C PRO A 166 18.46 -18.84 -14.08
N VAL A 167 17.14 -18.69 -14.17
CA VAL A 167 16.21 -19.34 -13.25
C VAL A 167 16.17 -20.82 -13.62
N ASP A 168 16.54 -21.71 -12.71
CA ASP A 168 16.43 -23.15 -12.92
C ASP A 168 14.95 -23.56 -12.94
N THR A 169 14.40 -23.74 -14.14
CA THR A 169 13.02 -24.20 -14.35
C THR A 169 12.91 -25.71 -14.50
N SER A 170 13.99 -26.49 -14.31
CA SER A 170 14.00 -27.94 -14.54
C SER A 170 13.00 -28.70 -13.66
N ARG A 171 12.73 -28.18 -12.46
CA ARG A 171 11.77 -28.75 -11.50
C ARG A 171 10.31 -28.32 -11.75
N LYS A 172 10.07 -27.45 -12.73
CA LYS A 172 8.73 -26.90 -13.03
C LYS A 172 8.03 -27.77 -14.08
N THR A 173 7.26 -28.73 -13.61
CA THR A 173 6.50 -29.70 -14.42
C THR A 173 5.14 -29.16 -14.86
N LYS A 174 4.50 -28.31 -14.06
CA LYS A 174 3.17 -27.77 -14.32
C LYS A 174 3.23 -26.43 -15.04
N MET A 175 2.22 -26.14 -15.84
CA MET A 175 2.23 -24.94 -16.69
C MET A 175 1.83 -23.68 -15.94
N VAL A 176 0.62 -23.64 -15.37
CA VAL A 176 0.02 -22.42 -14.84
C VAL A 176 -0.61 -22.66 -13.46
N ALA A 177 -0.29 -21.79 -12.51
CA ALA A 177 -0.96 -21.67 -11.22
C ALA A 177 -1.90 -20.46 -11.19
N TRP A 178 -3.05 -20.60 -10.51
CA TRP A 178 -3.96 -19.50 -10.23
C TRP A 178 -4.66 -19.69 -8.89
N PHE A 179 -4.13 -19.04 -7.85
CA PHE A 179 -4.65 -19.16 -6.49
C PHE A 179 -5.57 -17.98 -6.18
N VAL A 180 -6.86 -18.27 -6.03
CA VAL A 180 -7.87 -17.24 -5.78
C VAL A 180 -8.89 -17.70 -4.76
N SER A 181 -9.29 -16.77 -3.89
CA SER A 181 -10.37 -16.97 -2.92
C SER A 181 -11.69 -16.34 -3.37
N ASN A 182 -11.65 -15.33 -4.23
CA ASN A 182 -12.84 -14.70 -4.81
C ASN A 182 -13.11 -15.18 -6.25
N CYS A 183 -14.12 -16.02 -6.42
CA CYS A 183 -14.50 -16.62 -7.70
C CYS A 183 -15.52 -15.81 -8.51
N TYR A 184 -16.08 -14.74 -7.96
CA TYR A 184 -17.10 -13.91 -8.60
C TYR A 184 -16.63 -12.46 -8.60
N THR A 185 -16.10 -12.03 -9.74
CA THR A 185 -15.38 -10.76 -9.80
C THR A 185 -16.03 -9.77 -10.77
N SER A 186 -15.76 -8.49 -10.54
CA SER A 186 -16.15 -7.43 -11.48
C SER A 186 -15.29 -7.49 -12.75
N SER A 187 -14.02 -7.92 -12.62
CA SER A 187 -13.09 -8.08 -13.75
C SER A 187 -13.41 -9.25 -14.68
N LYS A 188 -14.26 -10.20 -14.25
CA LYS A 188 -14.57 -11.42 -15.01
C LYS A 188 -13.35 -12.30 -15.30
N ARG A 189 -12.29 -12.19 -14.48
CA ARG A 189 -11.08 -13.01 -14.62
C ARG A 189 -11.36 -14.51 -14.62
N GLU A 190 -12.42 -14.95 -13.93
CA GLU A 190 -12.84 -16.34 -13.91
C GLU A 190 -13.30 -16.85 -15.27
N LEU A 191 -13.91 -16.01 -16.10
CA LEU A 191 -14.32 -16.37 -17.45
C LEU A 191 -13.11 -16.54 -18.36
N TYR A 192 -12.12 -15.64 -18.23
CA TYR A 192 -10.86 -15.74 -18.96
C TYR A 192 -10.12 -17.03 -18.59
N VAL A 193 -9.98 -17.34 -17.29
CA VAL A 193 -9.28 -18.57 -16.88
C VAL A 193 -10.06 -19.82 -17.27
N LYS A 194 -11.40 -19.79 -17.25
CA LYS A 194 -12.23 -20.89 -17.76
C LYS A 194 -11.94 -21.17 -19.23
N GLN A 195 -11.85 -20.14 -20.08
CA GLN A 195 -11.49 -20.30 -21.50
C GLN A 195 -10.05 -20.77 -21.65
N LEU A 196 -9.13 -20.22 -20.86
CA LEU A 196 -7.72 -20.56 -20.90
C LEU A 196 -7.50 -22.05 -20.58
N LYS A 197 -8.25 -22.61 -19.62
CA LYS A 197 -8.18 -24.03 -19.22
C LYS A 197 -8.42 -25.01 -20.38
N GLU A 198 -9.10 -24.62 -21.44
CA GLU A 198 -9.26 -25.46 -22.65
C GLU A 198 -7.93 -25.65 -23.41
N TYR A 199 -6.96 -24.75 -23.21
CA TYR A 199 -5.68 -24.74 -23.92
C TYR A 199 -4.49 -25.13 -23.04
N ILE A 200 -4.68 -25.24 -21.71
CA ILE A 200 -3.60 -25.58 -20.77
C ILE A 200 -4.05 -26.64 -19.79
N ASN A 201 -3.20 -27.63 -19.54
CA ASN A 201 -3.48 -28.67 -18.56
C ASN A 201 -3.43 -28.07 -17.14
N CYS A 202 -4.61 -27.81 -16.55
CA CYS A 202 -4.74 -27.34 -15.17
C CYS A 202 -4.68 -28.52 -14.20
N GLU A 203 -3.51 -28.78 -13.64
CA GLU A 203 -3.32 -29.78 -12.59
C GLU A 203 -3.70 -29.23 -11.19
N ASN A 204 -3.94 -30.14 -10.23
CA ASN A 204 -4.35 -29.81 -8.87
C ASN A 204 -3.40 -28.78 -8.22
N MET A 205 -3.99 -27.63 -7.86
CA MET A 205 -3.32 -26.37 -7.50
C MET A 205 -2.88 -26.32 -6.04
N LEU A 206 -1.85 -27.09 -5.66
CA LEU A 206 -1.30 -27.07 -4.29
C LEU A 206 0.25 -27.13 -4.19
N ASP A 207 0.98 -27.05 -5.31
CA ASP A 207 2.46 -27.14 -5.30
C ASP A 207 3.15 -25.92 -5.94
N ASN A 208 4.47 -25.84 -5.81
CA ASN A 208 5.33 -24.77 -6.36
C ASN A 208 6.01 -25.16 -7.68
N ASP A 209 5.55 -26.20 -8.37
CA ASP A 209 6.12 -26.76 -9.60
C ASP A 209 5.57 -26.12 -10.89
N TYR A 210 4.98 -24.92 -10.80
CA TYR A 210 4.41 -24.18 -11.93
C TYR A 210 5.42 -23.24 -12.61
N ARG A 211 5.34 -23.16 -13.94
CA ARG A 211 6.16 -22.26 -14.79
C ARG A 211 5.63 -20.82 -14.81
N PHE A 212 4.31 -20.65 -14.74
CA PHE A 212 3.65 -19.34 -14.78
C PHE A 212 2.63 -19.21 -13.64
N TYR A 213 2.42 -17.98 -13.19
CA TYR A 213 1.40 -17.61 -12.21
C TYR A 213 0.47 -16.56 -12.83
N LEU A 214 -0.84 -16.74 -12.69
CA LEU A 214 -1.83 -15.74 -13.11
C LEU A 214 -2.15 -14.77 -11.97
N SER A 215 -1.76 -13.51 -12.11
CA SER A 215 -1.95 -12.47 -11.10
C SER A 215 -3.14 -11.54 -11.41
N PHE A 216 -4.22 -12.07 -11.99
CA PHE A 216 -5.38 -11.25 -12.36
C PHE A 216 -6.10 -10.66 -11.14
N GLU A 217 -6.33 -9.35 -11.18
CA GLU A 217 -7.06 -8.63 -10.14
C GLU A 217 -8.56 -8.87 -10.16
N ASN A 218 -9.20 -8.68 -9.01
CA ASN A 218 -10.65 -8.84 -8.84
C ASN A 218 -11.46 -7.69 -9.49
N SER A 219 -10.80 -6.59 -9.86
CA SER A 219 -11.38 -5.39 -10.47
C SER A 219 -10.47 -4.80 -11.53
N LEU A 220 -11.06 -4.21 -12.57
CA LEU A 220 -10.35 -3.49 -13.62
C LEU A 220 -10.31 -2.00 -13.25
N CYS A 221 -9.28 -1.61 -12.50
CA CYS A 221 -9.08 -0.23 -12.05
C CYS A 221 -7.72 0.29 -12.49
N LYS A 222 -7.66 1.61 -12.78
CA LYS A 222 -6.41 2.28 -13.14
C LYS A 222 -5.38 2.10 -12.02
N ASP A 223 -4.16 1.71 -12.38
CA ASP A 223 -3.00 1.50 -11.49
C ASP A 223 -3.15 0.33 -10.47
N TYR A 224 -4.21 -0.47 -10.54
CA TYR A 224 -4.50 -1.49 -9.53
C TYR A 224 -3.65 -2.76 -9.74
N ILE A 225 -2.53 -2.83 -9.03
CA ILE A 225 -1.63 -4.00 -8.98
C ILE A 225 -1.36 -4.32 -7.51
N THR A 226 -1.62 -5.56 -7.10
CA THR A 226 -1.67 -5.93 -5.68
C THR A 226 -0.68 -7.02 -5.28
N GLU A 227 -0.85 -7.60 -4.09
CA GLU A 227 -0.12 -8.77 -3.60
C GLU A 227 -0.11 -9.94 -4.59
N LYS A 228 -1.12 -10.05 -5.45
CA LYS A 228 -1.20 -11.11 -6.45
C LYS A 228 -0.02 -11.09 -7.40
N TYR A 229 0.48 -9.91 -7.74
CA TYR A 229 1.70 -9.77 -8.52
C TYR A 229 2.92 -9.76 -7.60
N PHE A 230 2.97 -8.84 -6.64
CA PHE A 230 4.20 -8.56 -5.90
C PHE A 230 4.63 -9.68 -4.96
N HIS A 231 3.69 -10.38 -4.34
CA HIS A 231 3.99 -11.44 -3.38
C HIS A 231 3.73 -12.81 -3.99
N ASN A 232 2.54 -13.07 -4.54
CA ASN A 232 2.20 -14.42 -4.95
C ASN A 232 2.92 -14.88 -6.23
N ALA A 233 3.26 -13.97 -7.14
CA ALA A 233 3.89 -14.31 -8.42
C ALA A 233 5.42 -14.21 -8.39
N MET A 234 5.98 -13.36 -7.51
CA MET A 234 7.39 -12.99 -7.50
C MET A 234 8.19 -13.53 -6.31
N GLU A 235 7.54 -13.85 -5.18
CA GLU A 235 8.17 -14.44 -3.98
C GLU A 235 7.96 -15.96 -3.91
#